data_AF-A0AAD3VP71-F1
#
_entry.id   AF-A0AAD3VP71-F1
#
_cell.length_a   1.000
_cell.length_b   1.000
_cell.length_c   1.000
_cell.angle_alpha   90.00
_cell.angle_beta   90.00
_cell.angle_gamma   90.00
#
_symmetry.space_group_name_H-M   'P 1'
#
loop_
_entity.id
_entity.type
_entity.pdbx_description
1 polymer ?
#
loop_
_entity_poly.entity_id
_entity_poly.type
_entity_poly.pdbx_seq_one_letter_code
_entity_poly.pdbx_strand_id
1 'polypeptide(L)'
;MVIQLPNSMSPNTAEAINSLLTSYNTENLRNSLMAYPTRIKAQRDVVNQARRALKDAELERATIEAETLLAIGTETDEKGKAKFSNAEARTAELLRRKSTDPRYLAAAEKVSAAEAVLNEAQDALQMLLDEYQSARIAARLIAAEMAVLSELIDVGEREEVSADGVMQVEIPDVPVSPKVVPMSKSKEAF
;
A
#
# COMPACT_ATOMS: atom_id res chain seq x y z
N MET A 1 1.69 -22.09 15.30
CA MET A 1 2.97 -22.40 15.98
C MET A 1 2.85 -21.93 17.43
N VAL A 2 3.22 -22.72 18.44
CA VAL A 2 3.12 -22.25 19.85
C VAL A 2 4.29 -21.30 20.11
N ILE A 3 4.01 -20.03 20.35
CA ILE A 3 5.05 -19.07 20.76
C ILE A 3 5.47 -19.46 22.18
N GLN A 4 6.74 -19.82 22.37
CA GLN A 4 7.29 -20.04 23.70
C GLN A 4 7.37 -18.68 24.41
N LEU A 5 6.43 -18.47 25.34
CA LEU A 5 6.42 -17.31 26.23
C LEU A 5 7.44 -17.53 27.36
N PRO A 6 7.99 -16.46 27.95
CA PRO A 6 8.95 -16.57 29.05
C PRO A 6 8.36 -17.35 30.23
N ASN A 7 9.17 -18.24 30.82
CA ASN A 7 8.77 -19.13 31.94
C ASN A 7 8.33 -18.40 33.22
N SER A 8 8.43 -17.07 33.26
CA SER A 8 8.07 -16.22 34.40
C SER A 8 6.63 -15.70 34.37
N MET A 9 5.86 -15.93 33.29
CA MET A 9 4.45 -15.50 33.22
C MET A 9 3.51 -16.49 33.91
N SER A 10 2.42 -15.97 34.51
CA SER A 10 1.36 -16.84 35.02
C SER A 10 0.78 -17.69 33.87
N PRO A 11 0.45 -18.98 34.09
CA PRO A 11 -0.13 -19.85 33.07
C PRO A 11 -1.37 -19.25 32.40
N ASN A 12 -2.18 -18.51 33.17
CA ASN A 12 -3.41 -17.86 32.69
C ASN A 12 -3.12 -16.70 31.72
N THR A 13 -2.04 -15.95 31.96
CA THR A 13 -1.62 -14.82 31.10
C THR A 13 -1.13 -15.32 29.74
N ALA A 14 -0.36 -16.42 29.75
CA ALA A 14 0.17 -17.04 28.54
C ALA A 14 -0.92 -17.65 27.65
N GLU A 15 -1.94 -18.27 28.25
CA GLU A 15 -3.09 -18.82 27.54
C GLU A 15 -3.98 -17.70 26.95
N ALA A 16 -4.20 -16.62 27.71
CA ALA A 16 -4.94 -15.45 27.24
C ALA A 16 -4.28 -14.79 26.02
N ILE A 17 -2.95 -14.58 26.04
CA ILE A 17 -2.21 -14.00 24.91
C ILE A 17 -2.32 -14.91 23.66
N ASN A 18 -2.15 -16.22 23.81
CA ASN A 18 -2.26 -17.15 22.68
C ASN A 18 -3.68 -17.22 22.11
N SER A 19 -4.71 -17.20 22.96
CA SER A 19 -6.10 -17.13 22.52
C SER A 19 -6.37 -15.84 21.73
N LEU A 20 -5.81 -14.72 22.19
CA LEU A 20 -5.95 -13.41 21.55
C LEU A 20 -5.23 -13.36 20.19
N LEU A 21 -3.98 -13.85 20.11
CA LEU A 21 -3.24 -13.93 18.86
C LEU A 21 -3.93 -14.83 17.82
N THR A 22 -4.61 -15.87 18.30
CA THR A 22 -5.43 -16.77 17.49
C THR A 22 -6.73 -16.08 17.03
N SER A 23 -7.41 -15.34 17.90
CA SER A 23 -8.62 -14.59 17.54
C SER A 23 -8.33 -13.49 16.51
N TYR A 24 -7.18 -12.82 16.61
CA TYR A 24 -6.72 -11.84 15.63
C TYR A 24 -6.14 -12.47 14.35
N ASN A 25 -6.01 -13.79 14.30
CA ASN A 25 -5.48 -14.52 13.15
C ASN A 25 -4.14 -13.97 12.64
N THR A 26 -3.26 -13.60 13.58
CA THR A 26 -2.03 -12.82 13.31
C THR A 26 -1.04 -13.54 12.40
N GLU A 27 -1.02 -14.89 12.43
CA GLU A 27 -0.19 -15.70 11.52
C GLU A 27 -0.61 -15.51 10.05
N ASN A 28 -1.91 -15.56 9.75
CA ASN A 28 -2.41 -15.36 8.39
C ASN A 28 -2.18 -13.92 7.91
N LEU A 29 -2.33 -12.93 8.80
CA LEU A 29 -2.03 -11.54 8.49
C LEU A 29 -0.53 -11.35 8.19
N ARG A 30 0.35 -11.94 9.00
CA ARG A 30 1.81 -11.93 8.78
C ARG A 30 2.18 -12.57 7.45
N ASN A 31 1.66 -13.76 7.17
CA ASN A 31 1.94 -14.48 5.93
C ASN A 31 1.47 -13.68 4.71
N SER A 32 0.28 -13.08 4.80
CA SER A 32 -0.26 -12.20 3.75
C SER A 32 0.63 -10.98 3.51
N LEU A 33 1.01 -10.27 4.58
CA LEU A 33 1.90 -9.10 4.53
C LEU A 33 3.25 -9.40 3.90
N MET A 34 3.83 -10.57 4.20
CA MET A 34 5.12 -11.00 3.62
C MET A 34 5.00 -11.39 2.14
N ALA A 35 3.82 -11.82 1.67
CA ALA A 35 3.60 -12.21 0.28
C ALA A 35 3.32 -11.02 -0.66
N TYR A 36 2.75 -9.92 -0.16
CA TYR A 36 2.39 -8.76 -1.00
C TYR A 36 3.55 -8.17 -1.81
N PRO A 37 4.78 -7.97 -1.28
CA PRO A 37 5.88 -7.39 -2.06
C PRO A 37 6.17 -8.17 -3.37
N THR A 38 6.18 -9.50 -3.29
CA THR A 38 6.39 -10.35 -4.47
C THR A 38 5.22 -10.28 -5.44
N ARG A 39 3.97 -10.32 -4.94
CA ARG A 39 2.76 -10.17 -5.77
C ARG A 39 2.73 -8.81 -6.47
N ILE A 40 3.04 -7.73 -5.75
CA ILE A 40 3.07 -6.36 -6.28
C ILE A 40 4.14 -6.23 -7.35
N LYS A 41 5.33 -6.82 -7.13
CA LYS A 41 6.39 -6.83 -8.14
C LYS A 41 5.94 -7.56 -9.40
N ALA A 42 5.39 -8.77 -9.27
CA ALA A 42 4.90 -9.54 -10.40
C ALA A 42 3.81 -8.77 -11.18
N GLN A 43 2.86 -8.13 -10.49
CA GLN A 43 1.81 -7.35 -11.14
C GLN A 43 2.35 -6.09 -11.83
N ARG A 44 3.37 -5.43 -11.26
CA ARG A 44 4.07 -4.32 -11.94
C ARG A 44 4.74 -4.78 -13.24
N ASP A 45 5.30 -5.99 -13.26
CA ASP A 45 5.87 -6.56 -14.48
C ASP A 45 4.80 -6.80 -15.55
N VAL A 46 3.60 -7.27 -15.15
CA VAL A 46 2.43 -7.38 -16.05
C VAL A 46 2.02 -6.02 -16.63
N VAL A 47 1.90 -4.98 -15.80
CA VAL A 47 1.60 -3.61 -16.26
C VAL A 47 2.66 -3.13 -17.26
N ASN A 48 3.95 -3.38 -16.98
CA ASN A 48 5.03 -2.99 -17.87
C ASN A 48 4.99 -3.73 -19.21
N GLN A 49 4.61 -5.01 -19.22
CA GLN A 49 4.41 -5.77 -20.45
C GLN A 49 3.23 -5.23 -21.25
N ALA A 50 2.09 -4.95 -20.60
CA ALA A 50 0.92 -4.37 -21.25
C ALA A 50 1.21 -2.99 -21.86
N ARG A 51 2.00 -2.14 -21.16
CA ARG A 51 2.45 -0.84 -21.72
C ARG A 51 3.30 -0.99 -22.97
N ARG A 52 4.17 -2.00 -23.02
CA ARG A 52 5.00 -2.28 -24.21
C ARG A 52 4.11 -2.74 -25.36
N ALA A 53 3.19 -3.67 -25.10
CA ALA A 53 2.25 -4.16 -26.10
C ALA A 53 1.38 -3.03 -26.69
N LEU A 54 0.89 -2.11 -25.84
CA LEU A 54 0.15 -0.93 -26.30
C LEU A 54 1.03 -0.06 -27.21
N LYS A 55 2.25 0.27 -26.78
CA LYS A 55 3.18 1.08 -27.57
C LYS A 55 3.50 0.44 -28.93
N ASP A 56 3.69 -0.87 -28.96
CA ASP A 56 3.97 -1.61 -30.19
C ASP A 56 2.77 -1.58 -31.14
N ALA A 57 1.54 -1.74 -30.62
CA ALA A 57 0.30 -1.61 -31.40
C ALA A 57 0.09 -0.19 -31.93
N GLU A 58 0.38 0.84 -31.12
CA GLU A 58 0.31 2.25 -31.54
C GLU A 58 1.30 2.55 -32.67
N LEU A 59 2.52 2.00 -32.56
CA LEU A 59 3.55 2.13 -33.60
C LEU A 59 3.10 1.47 -34.90
N GLU A 60 2.56 0.25 -34.85
CA GLU A 60 2.00 -0.44 -36.01
C GLU A 60 0.92 0.41 -36.70
N ARG A 61 -0.05 0.92 -35.93
CA ARG A 61 -1.11 1.79 -36.44
C ARG A 61 -0.53 3.07 -37.07
N ALA A 62 0.45 3.70 -36.43
CA ALA A 62 1.09 4.91 -36.93
C ALA A 62 1.87 4.67 -38.23
N THR A 63 2.55 3.53 -38.37
CA THR A 63 3.22 3.13 -39.60
C THR A 63 2.23 2.99 -40.76
N ILE A 64 1.10 2.33 -40.54
CA ILE A 64 0.04 2.18 -41.58
C ILE A 64 -0.53 3.55 -41.98
N GLU A 65 -0.73 4.44 -41.02
CA GLU A 65 -1.21 5.81 -41.29
C GLU A 65 -0.18 6.62 -42.11
N ALA A 66 1.11 6.50 -41.80
CA ALA A 66 2.18 7.13 -42.55
C ALA A 66 2.29 6.58 -43.98
N GLU A 67 2.19 5.26 -44.17
CA GLU A 67 2.13 4.63 -45.49
C GLU A 67 0.94 5.15 -46.31
N THR A 68 -0.23 5.28 -45.67
CA THR A 68 -1.45 5.78 -46.32
C THR A 68 -1.28 7.23 -46.76
N LEU A 69 -0.71 8.08 -45.91
CA LEU A 69 -0.40 9.47 -46.25
C LEU A 69 0.59 9.58 -47.41
N LEU A 70 1.62 8.73 -47.44
CA LEU A 70 2.58 8.69 -48.54
C LEU A 70 1.91 8.27 -49.86
N ALA A 71 1.05 7.26 -49.83
CA ALA A 71 0.27 6.82 -50.99
C ALA A 71 -0.64 7.94 -51.52
N ILE A 72 -1.34 8.66 -50.63
CA ILE A 72 -2.16 9.82 -51.00
C ILE A 72 -1.30 10.92 -51.64
N GLY A 73 -0.14 11.22 -51.05
CA GLY A 73 0.74 12.29 -51.53
C GLY A 73 1.39 12.01 -52.89
N THR A 74 1.53 10.75 -53.26
CA THR A 74 2.12 10.31 -54.54
C THR A 74 1.08 10.02 -55.62
N GLU A 75 -0.21 10.04 -55.28
CA GLU A 75 -1.29 9.78 -56.23
C GLU A 75 -1.48 10.94 -57.21
N THR A 76 -1.44 10.62 -58.51
CA THR A 76 -1.61 11.61 -59.58
C THR A 76 -2.92 11.42 -60.34
N ASP A 77 -3.43 12.51 -60.92
CA ASP A 77 -4.55 12.49 -61.86
C ASP A 77 -4.11 12.01 -63.27
N GLU A 78 -5.06 11.96 -64.21
CA GLU A 78 -4.81 11.58 -65.61
C GLU A 78 -3.81 12.50 -66.33
N LYS A 79 -3.56 13.70 -65.78
CA LYS A 79 -2.65 14.72 -66.32
C LYS A 79 -1.28 14.68 -65.63
N GLY A 80 -1.05 13.71 -64.74
CA GLY A 80 0.20 13.56 -63.98
C GLY A 80 0.38 14.59 -62.86
N LYS A 81 -0.65 15.36 -62.50
CA LYS A 81 -0.62 16.30 -61.37
C LYS A 81 -1.06 15.60 -60.10
N ALA A 82 -0.59 16.06 -58.94
CA ALA A 82 -1.03 15.52 -57.65
C ALA A 82 -2.56 15.58 -57.53
N LYS A 83 -3.19 14.43 -57.31
CA LYS A 83 -4.65 14.29 -57.20
C LYS A 83 -5.21 15.01 -55.96
N PHE A 84 -4.42 15.03 -54.89
CA PHE A 84 -4.73 15.70 -53.62
C PHE A 84 -3.69 16.80 -53.35
N SER A 85 -3.85 17.94 -54.02
CA SER A 85 -2.82 19.01 -54.06
C SER A 85 -2.72 19.88 -52.81
N ASN A 86 -3.76 19.95 -51.98
CA ASN A 86 -3.78 20.76 -50.75
C ASN A 86 -3.82 19.86 -49.49
N ALA A 87 -3.49 20.45 -48.33
CA ALA A 87 -3.45 19.70 -47.06
C ALA A 87 -4.84 19.20 -46.62
N GLU A 88 -5.89 19.99 -46.81
CA GLU A 88 -7.27 19.66 -46.43
C GLU A 88 -7.79 18.43 -47.19
N ALA A 89 -7.56 18.36 -48.50
CA ALA A 89 -7.93 17.25 -49.35
C ALA A 89 -7.17 15.97 -48.98
N ARG A 90 -5.88 16.08 -48.62
CA ARG A 90 -5.10 14.93 -48.13
C ARG A 90 -5.64 14.40 -46.81
N THR A 91 -6.00 15.30 -45.87
CA THR A 91 -6.60 14.90 -44.59
C THR A 91 -7.98 14.27 -44.76
N ALA A 92 -8.83 14.84 -45.63
CA ALA A 92 -10.15 14.29 -45.91
C ALA A 92 -10.07 12.90 -46.56
N GLU A 93 -9.16 12.72 -47.52
CA GLU A 93 -8.94 11.41 -48.14
C GLU A 93 -8.32 10.41 -47.16
N LEU A 94 -7.39 10.84 -46.31
CA LEU A 94 -6.84 10.00 -45.24
C LEU A 94 -7.96 9.47 -44.34
N LEU A 95 -8.86 10.35 -43.90
CA LEU A 95 -10.00 9.95 -43.06
C LEU A 95 -10.89 8.91 -43.77
N ARG A 96 -11.17 9.11 -45.06
CA ARG A 96 -11.94 8.18 -45.89
C ARG A 96 -11.25 6.82 -46.03
N ARG A 97 -9.93 6.80 -46.18
CA ARG A 97 -9.16 5.54 -46.28
C ARG A 97 -9.09 4.84 -44.93
N LYS A 98 -8.87 5.56 -43.84
CA LYS A 98 -8.83 4.98 -42.47
C LYS A 98 -10.12 4.24 -42.12
N SER A 99 -11.27 4.71 -42.59
CA SER A 99 -12.57 4.04 -42.35
C SER A 99 -12.81 2.79 -43.21
N THR A 100 -11.96 2.54 -44.22
CA THR A 100 -12.16 1.44 -45.18
C THR A 100 -10.95 0.52 -45.36
N ASP A 101 -9.73 0.94 -44.98
CA ASP A 101 -8.52 0.13 -45.04
C ASP A 101 -8.56 -0.95 -43.93
N PRO A 102 -8.66 -2.24 -44.29
CA PRO A 102 -8.72 -3.33 -43.31
C PRO A 102 -7.47 -3.39 -42.42
N ARG A 103 -6.30 -2.98 -42.93
CA ARG A 103 -5.05 -2.96 -42.14
C ARG A 103 -5.14 -1.93 -41.03
N TYR A 104 -5.64 -0.73 -41.35
CA TYR A 104 -5.82 0.31 -40.36
C TYR A 104 -6.85 -0.08 -39.31
N LEU A 105 -7.99 -0.62 -39.73
CA LEU A 105 -9.05 -1.08 -38.83
C LEU A 105 -8.54 -2.17 -37.88
N ALA A 106 -7.82 -3.17 -38.38
CA ALA A 106 -7.22 -4.22 -37.56
C ALA A 106 -6.17 -3.67 -36.57
N ALA A 107 -5.33 -2.71 -37.00
CA ALA A 107 -4.36 -2.08 -36.10
C ALA A 107 -5.04 -1.20 -35.04
N ALA A 108 -6.14 -0.51 -35.37
CA ALA A 108 -6.92 0.25 -34.42
C ALA A 108 -7.59 -0.66 -33.37
N GLU A 109 -8.10 -1.82 -33.79
CA GLU A 109 -8.64 -2.84 -32.88
C GLU A 109 -7.56 -3.38 -31.94
N LYS A 110 -6.35 -3.68 -32.45
CA LYS A 110 -5.21 -4.08 -31.62
C LYS A 110 -4.86 -3.04 -30.56
N VAL A 111 -4.83 -1.76 -30.91
CA VAL A 111 -4.59 -0.66 -29.96
C VAL A 111 -5.66 -0.67 -28.87
N SER A 112 -6.95 -0.73 -29.26
CA SER A 112 -8.06 -0.75 -28.30
C SER A 112 -7.99 -1.96 -27.36
N ALA A 113 -7.67 -3.15 -27.89
CA ALA A 113 -7.49 -4.35 -27.09
C ALA A 113 -6.30 -4.23 -26.12
N ALA A 114 -5.17 -3.69 -26.58
CA ALA A 114 -3.99 -3.49 -25.73
C ALA A 114 -4.22 -2.44 -24.63
N GLU A 115 -4.98 -1.37 -24.93
CA GLU A 115 -5.45 -0.39 -23.94
C GLU A 115 -6.32 -1.05 -22.86
N ALA A 116 -7.27 -1.89 -23.26
CA ALA A 116 -8.12 -2.61 -22.31
C ALA A 116 -7.30 -3.50 -21.38
N VAL A 117 -6.33 -4.25 -21.92
CA VAL A 117 -5.42 -5.10 -21.12
C VAL A 117 -4.55 -4.25 -20.17
N LEU A 118 -4.06 -3.09 -20.62
CA LEU A 118 -3.30 -2.19 -19.76
C LEU A 118 -4.15 -1.67 -18.60
N ASN A 119 -5.37 -1.22 -18.87
CA ASN A 119 -6.28 -0.72 -17.85
C ASN A 119 -6.60 -1.80 -16.82
N GLU A 120 -6.95 -3.01 -17.26
CA GLU A 120 -7.19 -4.15 -16.38
C GLU A 120 -5.97 -4.47 -15.50
N ALA A 121 -4.77 -4.47 -16.07
CA ALA A 121 -3.54 -4.71 -15.32
C ALA A 121 -3.26 -3.61 -14.27
N GLN A 122 -3.60 -2.36 -14.58
CA GLN A 122 -3.47 -1.23 -13.66
C GLN A 122 -4.49 -1.30 -12.52
N ASP A 123 -5.74 -1.63 -12.82
CA ASP A 123 -6.79 -1.81 -11.81
C ASP A 123 -6.43 -2.95 -10.85
N ALA A 124 -5.96 -4.09 -11.38
CA ALA A 124 -5.49 -5.20 -10.57
C ALA A 124 -4.28 -4.81 -9.68
N LEU A 125 -3.37 -3.98 -10.18
CA LEU A 125 -2.27 -3.45 -9.37
C LEU A 125 -2.78 -2.53 -8.25
N GLN A 126 -3.75 -1.67 -8.55
CA GLN A 126 -4.34 -0.75 -7.60
C GLN A 126 -5.06 -1.50 -6.47
N MET A 127 -5.90 -2.48 -6.82
CA MET A 127 -6.54 -3.37 -5.85
C MET A 127 -5.53 -4.03 -4.91
N LEU A 128 -4.43 -4.56 -5.45
CA LEU A 128 -3.39 -5.21 -4.66
C LEU A 128 -2.66 -4.25 -3.71
N LEU A 129 -2.47 -2.99 -4.13
CA LEU A 129 -1.91 -1.95 -3.27
C LEU A 129 -2.88 -1.57 -2.14
N ASP A 130 -4.17 -1.46 -2.44
CA ASP A 130 -5.21 -1.13 -1.46
C ASP A 130 -5.40 -2.25 -0.44
N GLU A 131 -5.38 -3.51 -0.89
CA GLU A 131 -5.34 -4.70 -0.03
C GLU A 131 -4.13 -4.66 0.92
N TYR A 132 -2.95 -4.35 0.37
CA TYR A 132 -1.72 -4.26 1.16
C TYR A 132 -1.78 -3.15 2.21
N GLN A 133 -2.27 -1.95 1.85
CA GLN A 133 -2.41 -0.85 2.81
C GLN A 133 -3.42 -1.19 3.91
N SER A 134 -4.56 -1.78 3.54
CA SER A 134 -5.58 -2.25 4.49
C SER A 134 -4.97 -3.25 5.49
N ALA A 135 -4.22 -4.24 5.00
CA ALA A 135 -3.54 -5.22 5.84
C ALA A 135 -2.51 -4.57 6.78
N ARG A 136 -1.77 -3.55 6.32
CA ARG A 136 -0.81 -2.81 7.17
C ARG A 136 -1.50 -2.01 8.26
N ILE A 137 -2.63 -1.38 7.96
CA ILE A 137 -3.42 -0.63 8.95
C ILE A 137 -3.94 -1.59 10.01
N ALA A 138 -4.51 -2.73 9.60
CA ALA A 138 -4.97 -3.76 10.53
C ALA A 138 -3.83 -4.27 11.43
N ALA A 139 -2.65 -4.55 10.87
CA ALA A 139 -1.49 -4.98 11.66
C ALA A 139 -1.02 -3.92 12.67
N ARG A 140 -1.07 -2.63 12.31
CA ARG A 140 -0.74 -1.53 13.21
C ARG A 140 -1.75 -1.41 14.35
N LEU A 141 -3.04 -1.55 14.05
CA LEU A 141 -4.09 -1.53 15.07
C LEU A 141 -3.92 -2.68 16.07
N ILE A 142 -3.72 -3.90 15.57
CA ILE A 142 -3.46 -5.07 16.42
C ILE A 142 -2.21 -4.86 17.28
N ALA A 143 -1.12 -4.34 16.70
CA ALA A 143 0.09 -4.05 17.45
C ALA A 143 -0.12 -3.01 18.55
N ALA A 144 -0.92 -1.97 18.29
CA ALA A 144 -1.29 -0.96 19.29
C ALA A 144 -2.17 -1.55 20.41
N GLU A 145 -3.14 -2.39 20.06
CA GLU A 145 -3.98 -3.10 21.04
C GLU A 145 -3.13 -4.04 21.92
N MET A 146 -2.16 -4.76 21.33
CA MET A 146 -1.25 -5.61 22.09
C MET A 146 -0.34 -4.81 23.02
N ALA A 147 0.12 -3.63 22.59
CA ALA A 147 0.94 -2.75 23.41
C ALA A 147 0.18 -2.26 24.65
N VAL A 148 -1.08 -1.83 24.48
CA VAL A 148 -1.94 -1.41 25.59
C VAL A 148 -2.20 -2.57 26.55
N LEU A 149 -2.48 -3.77 26.03
CA LEU A 149 -2.66 -4.96 26.89
C LEU A 149 -1.39 -5.30 27.67
N SER A 150 -0.21 -5.18 27.05
CA SER A 150 1.07 -5.40 27.74
C SER A 150 1.28 -4.40 28.87
N GLU A 151 0.98 -3.12 28.65
CA GLU A 151 1.07 -2.10 29.71
C GLU A 151 0.11 -2.38 30.88
N LEU A 152 -1.11 -2.84 30.60
CA LEU A 152 -2.08 -3.21 31.64
C LEU A 152 -1.63 -4.42 32.46
N ILE A 153 -1.02 -5.43 31.83
CA ILE A 153 -0.46 -6.60 32.51
C ILE A 153 0.69 -6.18 33.43
N ASP A 154 1.61 -5.33 32.94
CA ASP A 154 2.74 -4.82 33.73
C ASP A 154 2.30 -4.01 34.97
N VAL A 155 1.15 -3.33 34.91
CA VAL A 155 0.59 -2.61 36.06
C VAL A 155 0.01 -3.58 37.10
N GLY A 156 -0.68 -4.64 36.68
CA GLY A 156 -1.25 -5.64 37.58
C GLY A 156 -0.19 -6.41 38.38
N GLU A 157 0.93 -6.78 37.75
CA GLU A 157 2.03 -7.49 38.43
C GLU A 157 2.75 -6.62 39.48
N ARG A 158 2.71 -5.29 39.35
CA ARG A 158 3.30 -4.37 40.35
C ARG A 158 2.47 -4.22 41.62
N GLU A 159 1.14 -4.39 41.54
CA GLU A 159 0.26 -4.29 42.70
C GLU A 159 0.31 -5.55 43.59
N GLU A 160 0.48 -6.74 43.00
CA GLU A 160 0.58 -8.00 43.77
C GLU A 160 1.86 -8.09 44.62
N VAL A 161 2.99 -7.55 44.13
CA VAL A 161 4.25 -7.51 44.91
C VAL A 161 4.16 -6.56 46.11
N SER A 162 3.24 -5.59 46.09
CA SER A 162 3.04 -4.65 47.20
C SER A 162 2.09 -5.18 48.29
N ALA A 163 1.33 -6.26 48.05
CA ALA A 163 0.35 -6.79 49.00
C ALA A 163 0.96 -7.78 50.02
N ASP A 164 2.01 -8.53 49.64
CA ASP A 164 2.75 -9.44 50.54
C ASP A 164 3.92 -8.77 51.27
N GLY A 165 4.23 -7.52 50.92
CA GLY A 165 5.11 -6.63 51.67
C GLY A 165 4.43 -6.09 52.92
N VAL A 166 4.00 -6.96 53.84
CA VAL A 166 3.75 -6.54 55.23
C VAL A 166 5.10 -6.07 55.78
N MET A 167 5.39 -4.78 55.61
CA MET A 167 6.39 -4.10 56.43
C MET A 167 5.94 -4.32 57.87
N GLN A 168 6.65 -5.18 58.59
CA GLN A 168 6.77 -5.02 60.02
C GLN A 168 7.35 -3.63 60.23
N VAL A 169 6.48 -2.67 60.47
CA VAL A 169 6.87 -1.37 60.99
C VAL A 169 7.34 -1.65 62.40
N GLU A 170 8.63 -1.97 62.55
CA GLU A 170 9.31 -1.80 63.82
C GLU A 170 9.16 -0.32 64.17
N ILE A 171 8.26 -0.03 65.11
CA ILE A 171 8.10 1.29 65.69
C ILE A 171 9.41 1.57 66.44
N PRO A 172 10.28 2.47 65.95
CA PRO A 172 11.45 2.84 66.71
C PRO A 172 10.97 3.71 67.86
N ASP A 173 11.35 3.33 69.08
CA ASP A 173 11.10 4.09 70.28
C ASP A 173 11.61 5.53 70.09
N VAL A 174 10.69 6.50 70.09
CA VAL A 174 11.00 7.91 69.85
C VAL A 174 11.35 8.55 71.20
N PRO A 175 12.61 8.94 71.46
CA PRO A 175 12.91 9.79 72.60
C PRO A 175 12.38 11.20 72.34
N VAL A 176 11.41 11.58 73.16
CA VAL A 176 10.87 12.93 73.29
C VAL A 176 12.00 13.87 73.71
N SER A 177 12.30 14.89 72.90
CA SER A 177 12.78 16.18 73.40
C SER A 177 12.58 17.32 72.39
N PRO A 178 12.09 18.48 72.84
CA PRO A 178 11.76 19.61 71.98
C PRO A 178 12.98 20.53 71.80
N LYS A 179 13.16 21.07 70.60
CA LYS A 179 13.94 22.30 70.43
C LYS A 179 13.23 23.25 69.47
N VAL A 180 12.53 24.19 70.09
CA VAL A 180 12.03 25.43 69.52
C VAL A 180 13.22 26.29 69.13
N VAL A 181 13.33 26.70 67.86
CA VAL A 181 14.11 27.89 67.44
C VAL A 181 13.37 28.56 66.27
N PRO A 182 13.29 29.90 66.22
CA PRO A 182 12.16 30.61 65.63
C PRO A 182 12.34 31.07 64.19
N MET A 183 11.21 31.50 63.65
CA MET A 183 10.96 32.21 62.40
C MET A 183 12.01 33.28 62.01
N SER A 184 12.39 33.27 60.73
CA SER A 184 12.77 34.48 60.00
C SER A 184 12.18 34.49 58.59
N LYS A 185 11.03 35.16 58.49
CA LYS A 185 10.67 36.20 57.49
C LYS A 185 11.07 36.01 56.02
N SER A 186 10.07 35.68 55.21
CA SER A 186 9.49 36.49 54.12
C SER A 186 10.40 37.47 53.35
N LYS A 187 10.49 37.24 52.03
CA LYS A 187 10.45 38.22 50.91
C LYS A 187 10.23 37.40 49.62
N GLU A 188 9.03 37.35 49.04
CA GLU A 188 8.40 38.32 48.12
C GLU A 188 9.18 38.63 46.84
N ALA A 189 8.52 38.32 45.70
CA ALA A 189 8.50 39.01 44.40
C ALA A 189 9.86 39.21 43.69
N PHE A 190 10.10 38.65 42.51
CA PHE A 190 9.38 38.84 41.23
C PHE A 190 9.79 37.74 40.25
#